data_AF-A0A975F9P2-F1
#
_entry.id   AF-A0A975F9P2-F1
#
_cell.length_a   1.000
_cell.length_b   1.000
_cell.length_c   1.000
_cell.angle_alpha   90.00
_cell.angle_beta   90.00
_cell.angle_gamma   90.00
#
_symmetry.space_group_name_H-M   'P 1'
#
loop_
_entity.id
_entity.type
_entity.pdbx_description
1 polymer ?
#
loop_
_entity_poly.entity_id
_entity_poly.type
_entity_poly.pdbx_seq_one_letter_code
_entity_poly.pdbx_strand_id
1 'polypeptide(L)'
;MNNKPSVCLNMIVKNESQIITRCLDSVKDLIDYWVISDTGSTDGTQQLITDYFAQHDINGLLIENEWKNFSHNRNCALNPALGRAGYILIMDADDYLIQAPDFQWPPLSAGSYMLKMQRGNTDYYNTKLIRADLPWRWEGVLHEYLTCDTAHDSENLVGECLIASTTEGARSQNPDKYQRDADILETALVEEPNNARYRFYLAQSYRDAGNYPKAIENYQQRVNMGGWEEEVYRALLEIAHAKHALGEDLFSIIRAYTDAHCYRPQRLEALYYAVKLCREHQYYSLGCQLGWEARHTPMSEDILFVEKGVYQWQFVDELSICAIYAHKKAAAAELIHQLLESPLTPAYERPRLQANLSFARS
;
A
#
# COMPACT_ATOMS: atom_id res chain seq x y z
N MET A 1 38.13 8.20 -5.72
CA MET A 1 37.62 7.41 -6.86
C MET A 1 36.10 7.48 -6.76
N ASN A 2 35.41 8.01 -7.76
CA ASN A 2 33.94 7.98 -7.79
C ASN A 2 33.52 6.52 -7.94
N ASN A 3 33.23 5.86 -6.81
CA ASN A 3 32.85 4.46 -6.80
C ASN A 3 31.35 4.39 -7.08
N LYS A 4 30.97 4.54 -8.36
CA LYS A 4 29.59 4.33 -8.81
C LYS A 4 29.18 2.92 -8.34
N PRO A 5 28.11 2.77 -7.54
CA PRO A 5 27.64 1.46 -7.12
C PRO A 5 27.26 0.64 -8.36
N SER A 6 27.72 -0.61 -8.43
CA SER A 6 27.23 -1.52 -9.47
C SER A 6 25.88 -2.11 -9.05
N VAL A 7 24.94 -2.20 -9.99
CA VAL A 7 23.56 -2.60 -9.71
C VAL A 7 23.09 -3.70 -10.68
N CYS A 8 22.46 -4.73 -10.11
CA CYS A 8 21.80 -5.80 -10.86
C CYS A 8 20.30 -5.59 -10.88
N LEU A 9 19.66 -5.51 -12.05
CA LEU A 9 18.20 -5.58 -12.15
C LEU A 9 17.70 -6.98 -11.78
N ASN A 10 16.63 -7.07 -10.99
CA ASN A 10 15.99 -8.33 -10.63
C ASN A 10 14.46 -8.25 -10.75
N MET A 11 13.88 -9.17 -11.53
CA MET A 11 12.44 -9.20 -11.79
C MET A 11 11.94 -10.62 -12.03
N ILE A 12 10.64 -10.83 -11.81
CA ILE A 12 9.88 -11.93 -12.42
C ILE A 12 8.99 -11.36 -13.52
N VAL A 13 8.75 -12.11 -14.59
CA VAL A 13 7.92 -11.67 -15.72
C VAL A 13 6.95 -12.76 -16.17
N LYS A 14 5.81 -12.34 -16.71
CA LYS A 14 4.86 -13.22 -17.41
C LYS A 14 3.96 -12.44 -18.37
N ASN A 15 4.11 -12.67 -19.67
CA ASN A 15 3.29 -12.08 -20.72
C ASN A 15 3.26 -10.53 -20.68
N GLU A 16 4.44 -9.91 -20.67
CA GLU A 16 4.60 -8.46 -20.55
C GLU A 16 5.16 -7.81 -21.83
N SER A 17 5.09 -8.49 -22.98
CA SER A 17 5.65 -8.01 -24.26
C SER A 17 5.19 -6.61 -24.67
N GLN A 18 4.00 -6.20 -24.22
CA GLN A 18 3.39 -4.91 -24.55
C GLN A 18 3.96 -3.73 -23.74
N ILE A 19 4.54 -3.98 -22.57
CA ILE A 19 4.91 -2.91 -21.61
C ILE A 19 6.34 -3.03 -21.08
N ILE A 20 6.97 -4.20 -21.15
CA ILE A 20 8.27 -4.49 -20.54
C ILE A 20 9.36 -3.50 -20.98
N THR A 21 9.39 -3.07 -22.25
CA THR A 21 10.40 -2.13 -22.75
C THR A 21 10.41 -0.81 -22.00
N ARG A 22 9.24 -0.30 -21.57
CA ARG A 22 9.15 0.93 -20.77
C ARG A 22 9.88 0.79 -19.43
N CYS A 23 9.72 -0.36 -18.77
CA CYS A 23 10.44 -0.67 -17.54
C CYS A 23 11.95 -0.70 -17.81
N LEU A 24 12.38 -1.46 -18.82
CA LEU A 24 13.80 -1.61 -19.15
C LEU A 24 14.46 -0.28 -19.55
N ASP A 25 13.77 0.55 -20.36
CA ASP A 25 14.23 1.88 -20.75
C ASP A 25 14.44 2.80 -19.56
N SER A 26 13.62 2.67 -18.51
CA SER A 26 13.73 3.51 -17.33
C SER A 26 14.93 3.19 -16.43
N VAL A 27 15.56 2.01 -16.59
CA VAL A 27 16.63 1.53 -15.70
C VAL A 27 17.93 1.20 -16.42
N LYS A 28 17.96 1.07 -17.76
CA LYS A 28 19.14 0.59 -18.50
C LYS A 28 20.45 1.32 -18.20
N ASP A 29 20.41 2.64 -17.99
CA ASP A 29 21.60 3.46 -17.76
C ASP A 29 22.09 3.42 -16.29
N LEU A 30 21.34 2.70 -15.44
CA LEU A 30 21.52 2.61 -14.00
C LEU A 30 21.92 1.22 -13.53
N ILE A 31 22.02 0.24 -14.44
CA ILE A 31 22.32 -1.14 -14.11
C ILE A 31 23.55 -1.63 -14.88
N ASP A 32 24.24 -2.60 -14.31
CA ASP A 32 25.44 -3.22 -14.87
C ASP A 32 25.23 -4.71 -15.17
N TYR A 33 24.18 -5.30 -14.60
CA TYR A 33 23.78 -6.68 -14.80
C TYR A 33 22.25 -6.81 -14.71
N TRP A 34 21.70 -7.90 -15.23
CA TRP A 34 20.29 -8.23 -15.01
C TRP A 34 20.10 -9.73 -14.77
N VAL A 35 19.14 -10.06 -13.91
CA VAL A 35 18.64 -11.42 -13.73
C VAL A 35 17.12 -11.35 -13.73
N ILE A 36 16.52 -11.92 -14.77
CA ILE A 36 15.06 -11.93 -14.92
C ILE A 36 14.59 -13.38 -14.99
N SER A 37 13.55 -13.68 -14.23
CA SER A 37 12.91 -14.99 -14.23
C SER A 37 11.57 -14.93 -14.95
N ASP A 38 11.51 -15.55 -16.12
CA ASP A 38 10.27 -15.78 -16.84
C ASP A 38 9.49 -16.95 -16.23
N THR A 39 8.20 -16.73 -15.98
CA THR A 39 7.32 -17.67 -15.28
C THR A 39 6.28 -18.33 -16.20
N GLY A 40 6.66 -18.50 -17.47
CA GLY A 40 5.87 -19.14 -18.51
C GLY A 40 5.16 -18.14 -19.42
N SER A 41 5.89 -17.16 -19.95
CA SER A 41 5.39 -16.27 -21.00
C SER A 41 5.23 -17.03 -22.32
N THR A 42 4.20 -16.66 -23.07
CA THR A 42 3.81 -17.23 -24.37
C THR A 42 3.65 -16.17 -25.46
N ASP A 43 3.95 -14.91 -25.14
CA ASP A 43 3.74 -13.74 -26.00
C ASP A 43 5.05 -13.17 -26.59
N GLY A 44 6.17 -13.86 -26.38
CA GLY A 44 7.49 -13.42 -26.84
C GLY A 44 8.25 -12.51 -25.86
N THR A 45 7.75 -12.31 -24.63
CA THR A 45 8.43 -11.53 -23.59
C THR A 45 9.89 -11.92 -23.40
N GLN A 46 10.22 -13.23 -23.38
CA GLN A 46 11.59 -13.72 -23.20
C GLN A 46 12.54 -13.16 -24.27
N GLN A 47 12.17 -13.32 -25.54
CA GLN A 47 12.99 -12.92 -26.68
C GLN A 47 13.19 -11.41 -26.71
N LEU A 48 12.13 -10.65 -26.38
CA LEU A 48 12.19 -9.20 -26.31
C LEU A 48 13.19 -8.73 -25.25
N ILE A 49 13.19 -9.34 -24.06
CA ILE A 49 14.15 -9.02 -22.99
C ILE A 49 15.59 -9.31 -23.44
N THR A 50 15.84 -10.50 -24.03
CA THR A 50 17.19 -10.88 -24.45
C THR A 50 17.72 -10.00 -25.57
N ASP A 51 16.88 -9.70 -26.57
CA ASP A 51 17.26 -8.82 -27.68
C ASP A 51 17.51 -7.39 -27.21
N TYR A 52 16.67 -6.89 -26.31
CA TYR A 52 16.81 -5.54 -25.76
C TYR A 52 18.17 -5.37 -25.06
N PHE A 53 18.50 -6.26 -24.13
CA PHE A 53 19.77 -6.13 -23.40
C PHE A 53 21.00 -6.45 -24.26
N ALA A 54 20.87 -7.33 -25.25
CA ALA A 54 21.93 -7.55 -26.24
C ALA A 54 22.19 -6.29 -27.10
N GLN A 55 21.14 -5.56 -27.49
CA GLN A 55 21.27 -4.29 -28.22
C GLN A 55 21.93 -3.19 -27.38
N HIS A 56 21.74 -3.23 -26.06
CA HIS A 56 22.29 -2.26 -25.12
C HIS A 56 23.63 -2.69 -24.48
N ASP A 57 24.19 -3.83 -24.88
CA ASP A 57 25.47 -4.37 -24.36
C ASP A 57 25.48 -4.54 -22.82
N ILE A 58 24.34 -4.96 -22.24
CA ILE A 58 24.21 -5.22 -20.80
C ILE A 58 24.16 -6.73 -20.57
N ASN A 59 25.17 -7.25 -19.88
CA ASN A 59 25.24 -8.66 -19.53
C ASN A 59 24.13 -9.06 -18.54
N GLY A 60 23.63 -10.28 -18.67
CA GLY A 60 22.66 -10.80 -17.71
C GLY A 60 22.26 -12.24 -17.94
N LEU A 61 21.20 -12.64 -17.25
CA LEU A 61 20.71 -14.01 -17.20
C LEU A 61 19.18 -14.01 -17.25
N LEU A 62 18.63 -14.63 -18.29
CA LEU A 62 17.23 -15.04 -18.31
C LEU A 62 17.10 -16.45 -17.74
N ILE A 63 16.14 -16.65 -16.84
CA ILE A 63 15.82 -17.95 -16.25
C ILE A 63 14.38 -18.26 -16.58
N GLU A 64 14.11 -19.45 -17.09
CA GLU A 64 12.75 -19.93 -17.32
C GLU A 64 12.40 -20.95 -16.24
N ASN A 65 11.30 -20.74 -15.54
CA ASN A 65 10.81 -21.67 -14.53
C ASN A 65 9.28 -21.73 -14.51
N GLU A 66 8.77 -22.88 -14.07
CA GLU A 66 7.35 -23.05 -13.86
C GLU A 66 6.87 -22.16 -12.70
N TRP A 67 5.69 -21.56 -12.88
CA TRP A 67 5.03 -20.84 -11.81
C TRP A 67 4.64 -21.79 -10.68
N LYS A 68 5.05 -21.47 -9.44
CA LYS A 68 4.59 -22.14 -8.23
C LYS A 68 3.84 -21.17 -7.31
N ASN A 69 4.52 -20.11 -6.89
CA ASN A 69 3.96 -19.02 -6.08
C ASN A 69 4.91 -17.81 -6.14
N PHE A 70 4.49 -16.68 -5.57
CA PHE A 70 5.25 -15.43 -5.68
C PHE A 70 6.66 -15.53 -5.07
N SER A 71 6.79 -15.95 -3.81
CA SER A 71 8.12 -16.05 -3.18
C SER A 71 9.02 -17.06 -3.87
N HIS A 72 8.50 -18.22 -4.29
CA HIS A 72 9.29 -19.22 -5.00
C HIS A 72 9.90 -18.65 -6.28
N ASN A 73 9.07 -18.09 -7.15
CA ASN A 73 9.53 -17.57 -8.43
C ASN A 73 10.39 -16.30 -8.26
N ARG A 74 10.11 -15.44 -7.27
CA ARG A 74 11.01 -14.33 -6.94
C ARG A 74 12.36 -14.82 -6.41
N ASN A 75 12.41 -15.90 -5.64
CA ASN A 75 13.68 -16.51 -5.22
C ASN A 75 14.44 -17.17 -6.38
N CYS A 76 13.74 -17.72 -7.39
CA CYS A 76 14.38 -18.20 -8.62
C CYS A 76 15.11 -17.07 -9.35
N ALA A 77 14.55 -15.85 -9.34
CA ALA A 77 15.23 -14.65 -9.86
C ALA A 77 16.33 -14.15 -8.92
N LEU A 78 16.06 -14.06 -7.61
CA LEU A 78 16.94 -13.41 -6.64
C LEU A 78 18.24 -14.21 -6.41
N ASN A 79 18.16 -15.52 -6.25
CA ASN A 79 19.32 -16.33 -5.87
C ASN A 79 20.49 -16.21 -6.87
N PRO A 80 20.27 -16.21 -8.21
CA PRO A 80 21.36 -16.03 -9.16
C PRO A 80 21.85 -14.59 -9.31
N ALA A 81 21.08 -13.61 -8.79
CA ALA A 81 21.44 -12.19 -8.75
C ALA A 81 22.35 -11.84 -7.57
N LEU A 82 22.29 -12.61 -6.48
CA LEU A 82 23.18 -12.44 -5.32
C LEU A 82 24.66 -12.50 -5.75
N GLY A 83 25.44 -11.51 -5.29
CA GLY A 83 26.85 -11.36 -5.62
C GLY A 83 27.18 -10.97 -7.07
N ARG A 84 26.21 -10.69 -7.95
CA ARG A 84 26.47 -10.27 -9.34
C ARG A 84 26.90 -8.81 -9.48
N ALA A 85 26.48 -7.97 -8.53
CA ALA A 85 26.78 -6.56 -8.46
C ALA A 85 26.91 -6.14 -6.99
N GLY A 86 27.14 -4.85 -6.69
CA GLY A 86 27.12 -4.35 -5.32
C GLY A 86 25.71 -4.33 -4.72
N TYR A 87 24.71 -4.00 -5.54
CA TYR A 87 23.31 -3.93 -5.15
C TYR A 87 22.40 -4.61 -6.17
N ILE A 88 21.19 -4.96 -5.75
CA ILE A 88 20.13 -5.53 -6.59
C ILE A 88 18.93 -4.58 -6.55
N LEU A 89 18.53 -4.09 -7.72
CA LEU A 89 17.32 -3.31 -7.93
C LEU A 89 16.16 -4.26 -8.24
N ILE A 90 15.17 -4.30 -7.37
CA ILE A 90 13.95 -5.09 -7.53
C ILE A 90 12.92 -4.25 -8.28
N MET A 91 12.48 -4.71 -9.44
CA MET A 91 11.41 -4.07 -10.21
C MET A 91 10.30 -5.07 -10.53
N ASP A 92 9.09 -4.55 -10.68
CA ASP A 92 7.97 -5.27 -11.27
C ASP A 92 7.86 -4.83 -12.74
N ALA A 93 7.49 -5.74 -13.64
CA ALA A 93 7.58 -5.53 -15.07
C ALA A 93 6.68 -4.41 -15.62
N ASP A 94 5.61 -4.10 -14.91
CA ASP A 94 4.66 -3.05 -15.25
C ASP A 94 4.98 -1.70 -14.57
N ASP A 95 5.93 -1.67 -13.65
CA ASP A 95 6.45 -0.48 -12.99
C ASP A 95 7.61 0.13 -13.81
N TYR A 96 7.87 1.43 -13.61
CA TYR A 96 9.01 2.10 -14.25
C TYR A 96 9.57 3.21 -13.36
N LEU A 97 10.86 3.49 -13.50
CA LEU A 97 11.53 4.54 -12.74
C LEU A 97 11.28 5.91 -13.39
N ILE A 98 10.84 6.88 -12.60
CA ILE A 98 10.81 8.30 -12.96
C ILE A 98 11.99 8.96 -12.28
N GLN A 99 12.86 9.59 -13.06
CA GLN A 99 14.10 10.18 -12.57
C GLN A 99 14.43 11.49 -13.27
N ALA A 100 15.26 12.31 -12.62
CA ALA A 100 15.87 13.47 -13.28
C ALA A 100 16.78 13.04 -14.45
N PRO A 101 16.95 13.87 -15.49
CA PRO A 101 17.69 13.50 -16.71
C PRO A 101 19.11 12.97 -16.49
N ASP A 102 19.82 13.49 -15.49
CA ASP A 102 21.22 13.12 -15.20
C ASP A 102 21.35 12.30 -13.90
N PHE A 103 20.25 11.65 -13.47
CA PHE A 103 20.26 10.86 -12.25
C PHE A 103 21.31 9.74 -12.32
N GLN A 104 22.05 9.58 -11.24
CA GLN A 104 22.94 8.46 -11.00
C GLN A 104 22.72 7.99 -9.56
N TRP A 105 22.97 6.70 -9.30
CA TRP A 105 22.95 6.21 -7.93
C TRP A 105 23.92 7.03 -7.06
N PRO A 106 23.46 7.56 -5.91
CA PRO A 106 24.37 8.17 -4.95
C PRO A 106 25.33 7.10 -4.40
N PRO A 107 26.38 7.48 -3.66
CA PRO A 107 27.15 6.51 -2.89
C PRO A 107 26.23 5.71 -1.96
N LEU A 108 26.29 4.38 -2.03
CA LEU A 108 25.43 3.47 -1.26
C LEU A 108 26.25 2.67 -0.25
N SER A 109 25.78 2.59 0.99
CA SER A 109 26.43 1.85 2.09
C SER A 109 25.48 1.00 2.94
N ALA A 110 24.20 1.35 3.01
CA ALA A 110 23.21 0.63 3.80
C ALA A 110 22.97 -0.78 3.25
N GLY A 111 22.43 -1.68 4.08
CA GLY A 111 22.06 -3.02 3.62
C GLY A 111 20.87 -3.00 2.67
N SER A 112 19.96 -2.06 2.84
CA SER A 112 18.85 -1.85 1.92
C SER A 112 18.41 -0.39 1.84
N TYR A 113 17.74 -0.06 0.74
CA TYR A 113 17.14 1.23 0.51
C TYR A 113 15.68 1.09 0.10
N MET A 114 14.83 1.85 0.77
CA MET A 114 13.43 2.03 0.40
C MET A 114 13.31 3.16 -0.63
N LEU A 115 12.69 2.88 -1.77
CA LEU A 115 12.42 3.89 -2.79
C LEU A 115 10.97 4.35 -2.66
N LYS A 116 10.74 5.62 -2.98
CA LYS A 116 9.39 6.18 -3.09
C LYS A 116 8.67 5.52 -4.26
N MET A 117 7.51 4.95 -3.97
CA MET A 117 6.56 4.41 -4.93
C MET A 117 5.39 5.39 -5.06
N GLN A 118 4.96 5.65 -6.27
CA GLN A 118 3.78 6.46 -6.55
C GLN A 118 2.74 5.64 -7.32
N ARG A 119 1.53 5.55 -6.78
CA ARG A 119 0.39 4.88 -7.41
C ARG A 119 -0.81 5.83 -7.39
N GLY A 120 -1.11 6.44 -8.54
CA GLY A 120 -2.11 7.50 -8.61
C GLY A 120 -1.75 8.65 -7.66
N ASN A 121 -2.65 9.00 -6.74
CA ASN A 121 -2.44 10.04 -5.74
C ASN A 121 -1.82 9.54 -4.43
N THR A 122 -1.40 8.26 -4.38
CA THR A 122 -0.84 7.63 -3.18
C THR A 122 0.66 7.46 -3.32
N ASP A 123 1.39 7.99 -2.34
CA ASP A 123 2.83 7.79 -2.20
C ASP A 123 3.11 6.87 -1.01
N TYR A 124 3.99 5.90 -1.19
CA TYR A 124 4.49 5.01 -0.13
C TYR A 124 5.97 4.67 -0.39
N TYR A 125 6.62 4.04 0.57
CA TYR A 125 8.01 3.58 0.43
C TYR A 125 8.04 2.05 0.45
N ASN A 126 8.90 1.45 -0.38
CA ASN A 126 9.12 0.02 -0.38
C ASN A 126 10.60 -0.29 -0.61
N THR A 127 11.10 -1.35 0.02
CA THR A 127 12.47 -1.83 -0.20
C THR A 127 12.62 -2.29 -1.64
N LYS A 128 13.42 -1.54 -2.41
CA LYS A 128 13.59 -1.78 -3.86
C LYS A 128 15.05 -1.89 -4.26
N LEU A 129 15.99 -1.51 -3.40
CA LEU A 129 17.42 -1.69 -3.64
C LEU A 129 18.07 -2.37 -2.45
N ILE A 130 18.75 -3.49 -2.66
CA ILE A 130 19.31 -4.32 -1.58
C ILE A 130 20.77 -4.65 -1.84
N ARG A 131 21.59 -4.74 -0.80
CA ARG A 131 23.00 -5.10 -0.94
C ARG A 131 23.12 -6.57 -1.33
N ALA A 132 23.85 -6.85 -2.40
CA ALA A 132 23.83 -8.16 -3.05
C ALA A 132 24.63 -9.25 -2.32
N ASP A 133 25.44 -8.87 -1.33
CA ASP A 133 26.30 -9.75 -0.51
C ASP A 133 25.59 -10.27 0.75
N LEU A 134 24.37 -9.80 1.02
CA LEU A 134 23.55 -10.22 2.15
C LEU A 134 22.62 -11.38 1.76
N PRO A 135 22.29 -12.29 2.71
CA PRO A 135 21.47 -13.48 2.44
C PRO A 135 19.98 -13.14 2.39
N TRP A 136 19.56 -12.39 1.38
CA TRP A 136 18.16 -12.03 1.15
C TRP A 136 17.34 -13.22 0.64
N ARG A 137 16.07 -13.29 1.04
CA ARG A 137 15.08 -14.20 0.46
C ARG A 137 13.68 -13.61 0.50
N TRP A 138 12.83 -14.05 -0.42
CA TRP A 138 11.40 -13.79 -0.38
C TRP A 138 10.68 -14.85 0.43
N GLU A 139 9.71 -14.44 1.25
CA GLU A 139 8.83 -15.33 2.02
C GLU A 139 7.36 -14.96 1.76
N GLY A 140 6.49 -15.97 1.71
CA GLY A 140 5.05 -15.80 1.48
C GLY A 140 4.57 -16.30 0.13
N VAL A 141 3.50 -17.09 0.09
CA VAL A 141 2.93 -17.58 -1.19
C VAL A 141 2.33 -16.48 -2.05
N LEU A 142 1.83 -15.42 -1.39
CA LEU A 142 1.23 -14.22 -1.95
C LEU A 142 1.40 -13.07 -0.94
N HIS A 143 1.48 -11.82 -1.42
CA HIS A 143 1.87 -10.68 -0.59
C HIS A 143 3.20 -10.93 0.13
N GLU A 144 4.12 -11.52 -0.63
CA GLU A 144 5.46 -11.88 -0.24
C GLU A 144 6.24 -10.66 0.26
N TYR A 145 7.17 -10.91 1.17
CA TYR A 145 8.05 -9.89 1.71
C TYR A 145 9.49 -10.36 1.60
N LEU A 146 10.38 -9.40 1.40
CA LEU A 146 11.81 -9.65 1.37
C LEU A 146 12.35 -9.61 2.81
N THR A 147 13.13 -10.61 3.19
CA THR A 147 13.75 -10.72 4.52
C THR A 147 15.24 -11.04 4.41
N CYS A 148 15.98 -10.70 5.45
CA CYS A 148 17.40 -11.02 5.61
C CYS A 148 17.69 -11.33 7.08
N ASP A 149 18.30 -12.48 7.34
CA ASP A 149 18.64 -12.90 8.72
C ASP A 149 19.88 -12.17 9.28
N THR A 150 20.60 -11.43 8.43
CA THR A 150 21.74 -10.62 8.84
C THR A 150 21.27 -9.22 9.20
N ALA A 151 21.61 -8.77 10.42
CA ALA A 151 21.32 -7.40 10.85
C ALA A 151 21.96 -6.40 9.89
N HIS A 152 21.18 -5.41 9.48
CA HIS A 152 21.59 -4.42 8.50
C HIS A 152 20.80 -3.13 8.68
N ASP A 153 21.38 -2.03 8.22
CA ASP A 153 20.69 -0.74 8.17
C ASP A 153 19.79 -0.68 6.93
N SER A 154 18.63 -0.03 7.07
CA SER A 154 17.71 0.29 5.99
C SER A 154 17.45 1.79 5.98
N GLU A 155 17.59 2.41 4.82
CA GLU A 155 17.46 3.86 4.65
C GLU A 155 16.42 4.20 3.57
N ASN A 156 15.78 5.36 3.68
CA ASN A 156 15.01 5.88 2.56
C ASN A 156 15.97 6.49 1.54
N LEU A 157 15.87 6.08 0.28
CA LEU A 157 16.53 6.77 -0.81
C LEU A 157 15.74 8.05 -1.12
N VAL A 158 16.15 9.14 -0.47
CA VAL A 158 15.57 10.47 -0.69
C VAL A 158 16.26 11.11 -1.89
N GLY A 159 15.50 11.54 -2.90
CA GLY A 159 16.09 12.21 -4.06
C GLY A 159 15.20 12.30 -5.28
N GLU A 160 15.84 12.55 -6.42
CA GLU A 160 15.24 12.83 -7.73
C GLU A 160 14.83 11.57 -8.50
N CYS A 161 14.54 10.47 -7.81
CA CYS A 161 13.99 9.25 -8.42
C CYS A 161 12.81 8.71 -7.60
N LEU A 162 11.81 8.18 -8.30
CA LEU A 162 10.70 7.42 -7.73
C LEU A 162 10.28 6.32 -8.70
N ILE A 163 9.59 5.30 -8.21
CA ILE A 163 8.99 4.27 -9.06
C ILE A 163 7.51 4.59 -9.25
N ALA A 164 7.10 4.73 -10.50
CA ALA A 164 5.69 4.77 -10.87
C ALA A 164 5.15 3.34 -10.81
N SER A 165 4.30 3.07 -9.82
CA SER A 165 3.66 1.78 -9.66
C SER A 165 2.35 1.73 -10.42
N THR A 166 2.21 0.76 -11.33
CA THR A 166 1.03 0.67 -12.20
C THR A 166 0.18 -0.56 -11.91
N THR A 167 -0.88 -0.75 -12.68
CA THR A 167 -1.66 -2.00 -12.71
C THR A 167 -1.94 -2.38 -14.15
N GLU A 168 -0.93 -2.21 -15.01
CA GLU A 168 -1.05 -2.41 -16.45
C GLU A 168 -0.64 -3.83 -16.85
N GLY A 169 0.06 -4.57 -15.98
CA GLY A 169 0.53 -5.93 -16.25
C GLY A 169 -0.58 -6.95 -16.43
N ALA A 170 -0.23 -8.10 -17.03
CA ALA A 170 -1.18 -9.12 -17.47
C ALA A 170 -2.07 -9.64 -16.35
N ARG A 171 -1.53 -9.80 -15.13
CA ARG A 171 -2.29 -10.24 -13.95
C ARG A 171 -3.40 -9.26 -13.56
N SER A 172 -3.17 -7.96 -13.73
CA SER A 172 -4.12 -6.91 -13.34
C SER A 172 -5.38 -6.90 -14.19
N GLN A 173 -5.31 -7.45 -15.41
CA GLN A 173 -6.43 -7.57 -16.35
C GLN A 173 -7.36 -8.75 -16.07
N ASN A 174 -6.99 -9.65 -15.15
CA ASN A 174 -7.82 -10.80 -14.80
C ASN A 174 -8.95 -10.40 -13.83
N PRO A 175 -10.23 -10.51 -14.23
CA PRO A 175 -11.36 -10.13 -13.37
C PRO A 175 -11.46 -11.00 -12.11
N ASP A 176 -10.99 -12.24 -12.17
CA ASP A 176 -11.09 -13.20 -11.06
C ASP A 176 -9.86 -13.16 -10.13
N LYS A 177 -8.95 -12.19 -10.30
CA LYS A 177 -7.64 -12.20 -9.61
C LYS A 177 -7.78 -12.31 -8.09
N TYR A 178 -8.72 -11.58 -7.50
CA TYR A 178 -8.90 -11.55 -6.05
C TYR A 178 -9.51 -12.85 -5.51
N GLN A 179 -10.42 -13.47 -6.27
CA GLN A 179 -10.93 -14.79 -5.89
C GLN A 179 -9.82 -15.84 -5.94
N ARG A 180 -8.99 -15.84 -6.98
CA ARG A 180 -7.83 -16.75 -7.08
C ARG A 180 -6.81 -16.51 -5.97
N ASP A 181 -6.58 -15.26 -5.61
CA ASP A 181 -5.72 -14.88 -4.49
C ASP A 181 -6.25 -15.44 -3.16
N ALA A 182 -7.57 -15.42 -2.96
CA ALA A 182 -8.20 -16.06 -1.81
C ALA A 182 -7.98 -17.58 -1.82
N ASP A 183 -8.21 -18.25 -2.96
CA ASP A 183 -8.03 -19.72 -3.08
C ASP A 183 -6.59 -20.16 -2.77
N ILE A 184 -5.58 -19.38 -3.20
CA ILE A 184 -4.16 -19.61 -2.88
C ILE A 184 -3.93 -19.52 -1.37
N LEU A 185 -4.45 -18.48 -0.73
CA LEU A 185 -4.24 -18.25 0.70
C LEU A 185 -5.02 -19.26 1.57
N GLU A 186 -6.22 -19.68 1.15
CA GLU A 186 -6.94 -20.77 1.82
C GLU A 186 -6.11 -22.05 1.82
N THR A 187 -5.53 -22.40 0.67
CA THR A 187 -4.67 -23.58 0.54
C THR A 187 -3.44 -23.47 1.45
N ALA A 188 -2.77 -22.31 1.44
CA ALA A 188 -1.58 -22.10 2.27
C ALA A 188 -1.89 -22.13 3.78
N LEU A 189 -3.08 -21.68 4.19
CA LEU A 189 -3.52 -21.74 5.59
C LEU A 189 -3.88 -23.16 6.07
N VAL A 190 -4.03 -24.14 5.16
CA VAL A 190 -4.10 -25.56 5.57
C VAL A 190 -2.74 -26.02 6.11
N GLU A 191 -1.65 -25.60 5.48
CA GLU A 191 -0.28 -25.96 5.86
C GLU A 191 0.25 -25.08 7.01
N GLU A 192 -0.06 -23.78 6.97
CA GLU A 192 0.38 -22.77 7.95
C GLU A 192 -0.82 -22.11 8.66
N PRO A 193 -1.63 -22.83 9.46
CA PRO A 193 -2.89 -22.31 10.00
C PRO A 193 -2.75 -21.11 10.94
N ASN A 194 -1.56 -20.93 11.52
CA ASN A 194 -1.25 -19.83 12.44
C ASN A 194 -0.57 -18.64 11.74
N ASN A 195 -0.46 -18.63 10.41
CA ASN A 195 0.12 -17.52 9.67
C ASN A 195 -0.86 -16.32 9.64
N ALA A 196 -0.66 -15.38 10.56
CA ALA A 196 -1.52 -14.21 10.72
C ALA A 196 -1.54 -13.32 9.47
N ARG A 197 -0.41 -13.20 8.78
CA ARG A 197 -0.29 -12.43 7.53
C ARG A 197 -1.18 -13.04 6.44
N TYR A 198 -1.12 -14.36 6.24
CA TYR A 198 -1.99 -15.04 5.27
C TYR A 198 -3.46 -14.87 5.63
N ARG A 199 -3.82 -14.94 6.92
CA ARG A 199 -5.20 -14.72 7.35
C ARG A 199 -5.70 -13.31 7.03
N PHE A 200 -4.85 -12.30 7.24
CA PHE A 200 -5.18 -10.91 6.93
C PHE A 200 -5.36 -10.69 5.43
N TYR A 201 -4.44 -11.19 4.60
CA TYR A 201 -4.57 -11.04 3.15
C TYR A 201 -5.67 -11.91 2.56
N LEU A 202 -6.02 -13.05 3.15
CA LEU A 202 -7.19 -13.83 2.73
C LEU A 202 -8.47 -13.02 2.89
N ALA A 203 -8.61 -12.32 4.03
CA ALA A 203 -9.72 -11.44 4.27
C ALA A 203 -9.76 -10.26 3.29
N GLN A 204 -8.61 -9.65 2.96
CA GLN A 204 -8.51 -8.62 1.93
C GLN A 204 -8.92 -9.13 0.55
N SER A 205 -8.43 -10.30 0.14
CA SER A 205 -8.79 -10.92 -1.14
C SER A 205 -10.29 -11.16 -1.23
N TYR A 206 -10.93 -11.62 -0.16
CA TYR A 206 -12.39 -11.76 -0.12
C TYR A 206 -13.13 -10.44 -0.20
N ARG A 207 -12.66 -9.40 0.50
CA ARG A 207 -13.23 -8.05 0.40
C ARG A 207 -13.14 -7.53 -1.03
N ASP A 208 -11.97 -7.64 -1.66
CA ASP A 208 -11.71 -7.12 -2.99
C ASP A 208 -12.44 -7.92 -4.09
N ALA A 209 -12.75 -9.19 -3.82
CA ALA A 209 -13.66 -10.00 -4.62
C ALA A 209 -15.16 -9.71 -4.37
N GLY A 210 -15.49 -8.81 -3.43
CA GLY A 210 -16.88 -8.46 -3.06
C GLY A 210 -17.57 -9.46 -2.13
N ASN A 211 -16.86 -10.48 -1.64
CA ASN A 211 -17.39 -11.48 -0.70
C ASN A 211 -17.22 -11.01 0.75
N TYR A 212 -17.99 -9.99 1.13
CA TYR A 212 -17.95 -9.40 2.47
C TYR A 212 -18.21 -10.40 3.62
N PRO A 213 -19.12 -11.40 3.53
CA PRO A 213 -19.31 -12.37 4.60
C PRO A 213 -18.04 -13.16 4.92
N LYS A 214 -17.35 -13.70 3.90
CA LYS A 214 -16.08 -14.41 4.11
C LYS A 214 -14.95 -13.47 4.55
N ALA A 215 -14.96 -12.23 4.08
CA ALA A 215 -14.00 -11.21 4.53
C ALA A 215 -14.16 -10.95 6.04
N ILE A 216 -15.37 -10.71 6.53
CA ILE A 216 -15.67 -10.49 7.95
C ILE A 216 -15.22 -11.69 8.79
N GLU A 217 -15.53 -12.92 8.36
CA GLU A 217 -15.12 -14.13 9.05
C GLU A 217 -13.60 -14.19 9.22
N ASN A 218 -12.85 -14.00 8.14
CA ASN A 218 -11.39 -14.09 8.17
C ASN A 218 -10.74 -12.90 8.89
N TYR A 219 -11.29 -11.69 8.81
CA TYR A 219 -10.84 -10.58 9.64
C TYR A 219 -11.10 -10.84 11.12
N GLN A 220 -12.23 -11.43 11.50
CA GLN A 220 -12.50 -11.75 12.90
C GLN A 220 -11.51 -12.81 13.42
N GLN A 221 -11.21 -13.83 12.61
CA GLN A 221 -10.15 -14.79 12.92
C GLN A 221 -8.80 -14.07 13.06
N ARG A 222 -8.48 -13.16 12.14
CA ARG A 222 -7.25 -12.37 12.20
C ARG A 222 -7.16 -11.56 13.50
N VAL A 223 -8.22 -10.89 13.90
CA VAL A 223 -8.28 -10.12 15.16
C VAL A 223 -7.99 -11.04 16.36
N ASN A 224 -8.59 -12.23 16.39
CA ASN A 224 -8.41 -13.19 17.47
C ASN A 224 -6.97 -13.72 17.59
N MET A 225 -6.17 -13.65 16.52
CA MET A 225 -4.76 -14.09 16.53
C MET A 225 -3.82 -13.08 17.21
N GLY A 226 -4.23 -11.81 17.40
CA GLY A 226 -3.37 -10.78 18.01
C GLY A 226 -2.12 -10.44 17.19
N GLY A 227 -0.99 -10.15 17.82
CA GLY A 227 0.27 -9.83 17.14
C GLY A 227 0.39 -8.35 16.77
N TRP A 228 0.82 -8.02 15.55
CA TRP A 228 1.02 -6.63 15.13
C TRP A 228 -0.29 -5.84 15.17
N GLU A 229 -0.35 -4.89 16.10
CA GLU A 229 -1.57 -4.17 16.46
C GLU A 229 -2.16 -3.34 15.32
N GLU A 230 -1.33 -2.80 14.41
CA GLU A 230 -1.84 -2.03 13.27
C GLU A 230 -2.66 -2.90 12.32
N GLU A 231 -2.25 -4.15 12.11
CA GLU A 231 -2.99 -5.10 11.27
C GLU A 231 -4.28 -5.58 11.94
N VAL A 232 -4.28 -5.73 13.27
CA VAL A 232 -5.50 -6.01 14.04
C VAL A 232 -6.48 -4.84 13.96
N TYR A 233 -6.00 -3.60 14.12
CA TYR A 233 -6.81 -2.40 13.94
C TYR A 233 -7.40 -2.33 12.53
N ARG A 234 -6.59 -2.56 11.48
CA ARG A 234 -7.08 -2.57 10.11
C ARG A 234 -8.13 -3.66 9.91
N ALA A 235 -7.94 -4.87 10.45
CA ALA A 235 -8.94 -5.92 10.36
C ALA A 235 -10.29 -5.50 11.01
N LEU A 236 -10.27 -4.84 12.17
CA LEU A 236 -11.47 -4.30 12.82
C LEU A 236 -12.15 -3.21 11.97
N LEU A 237 -11.37 -2.30 11.40
CA LEU A 237 -11.88 -1.24 10.53
C LEU A 237 -12.51 -1.82 9.25
N GLU A 238 -11.87 -2.82 8.63
CA GLU A 238 -12.41 -3.50 7.45
C GLU A 238 -13.68 -4.31 7.75
N ILE A 239 -13.81 -4.89 8.95
CA ILE A 239 -15.09 -5.48 9.38
C ILE A 239 -16.18 -4.40 9.39
N ALA A 240 -15.92 -3.21 9.94
CA ALA A 240 -16.90 -2.13 9.97
C ALA A 240 -17.29 -1.66 8.55
N HIS A 241 -16.32 -1.52 7.64
CA HIS A 241 -16.59 -1.23 6.22
C HIS A 241 -17.42 -2.32 5.55
N ALA A 242 -17.09 -3.59 5.76
CA ALA A 242 -17.81 -4.72 5.18
C ALA A 242 -19.26 -4.81 5.67
N LYS A 243 -19.49 -4.59 6.96
CA LYS A 243 -20.84 -4.49 7.54
C LYS A 243 -21.65 -3.35 6.93
N HIS A 244 -21.01 -2.19 6.73
CA HIS A 244 -21.64 -1.06 6.05
C HIS A 244 -22.01 -1.40 4.61
N ALA A 245 -21.11 -2.06 3.85
CA ALA A 245 -21.35 -2.47 2.48
C ALA A 245 -22.49 -3.51 2.36
N LEU A 246 -22.67 -4.37 3.36
CA LEU A 246 -23.78 -5.32 3.44
C LEU A 246 -25.12 -4.68 3.83
N GLY A 247 -25.12 -3.38 4.20
CA GLY A 247 -26.32 -2.70 4.66
C GLY A 247 -26.84 -3.25 5.99
N GLU A 248 -25.93 -3.67 6.88
CA GLU A 248 -26.31 -4.07 8.24
C GLU A 248 -26.98 -2.92 9.02
N ASP A 249 -27.54 -3.24 10.18
CA ASP A 249 -28.11 -2.24 11.08
C ASP A 249 -27.13 -1.10 11.39
N LEU A 250 -27.63 0.14 11.31
CA LEU A 250 -26.82 1.35 11.46
C LEU A 250 -26.03 1.38 12.79
N PHE A 251 -26.67 1.01 13.90
CA PHE A 251 -26.00 1.05 15.20
C PHE A 251 -25.02 -0.13 15.38
N SER A 252 -25.25 -1.27 14.73
CA SER A 252 -24.24 -2.34 14.60
C SER A 252 -22.98 -1.84 13.89
N ILE A 253 -23.14 -1.06 12.80
CA ILE A 253 -22.03 -0.49 12.03
C ILE A 253 -21.29 0.58 12.85
N ILE A 254 -22.02 1.52 13.45
CA ILE A 254 -21.42 2.56 14.32
C ILE A 254 -20.63 1.89 15.45
N ARG A 255 -21.20 0.85 16.08
CA ARG A 255 -20.51 0.08 17.12
C ARG A 255 -19.21 -0.53 16.59
N ALA A 256 -19.22 -1.16 15.42
CA ALA A 256 -18.03 -1.77 14.84
C ALA A 256 -16.90 -0.74 14.61
N TYR A 257 -17.23 0.45 14.11
CA TYR A 257 -16.25 1.54 14.01
C TYR A 257 -15.75 2.01 15.38
N THR A 258 -16.64 2.17 16.37
CA THR A 258 -16.20 2.57 17.71
C THR A 258 -15.37 1.50 18.41
N ASP A 259 -15.64 0.21 18.17
CA ASP A 259 -14.83 -0.90 18.69
C ASP A 259 -13.42 -0.86 18.09
N ALA A 260 -13.30 -0.60 16.78
CA ALA A 260 -12.00 -0.38 16.13
C ALA A 260 -11.26 0.85 16.70
N HIS A 261 -11.95 1.96 16.92
CA HIS A 261 -11.36 3.15 17.55
C HIS A 261 -10.90 2.87 18.98
N CYS A 262 -11.72 2.20 19.80
CA CYS A 262 -11.35 1.82 21.16
C CYS A 262 -10.11 0.92 21.21
N TYR A 263 -9.90 0.07 20.20
CA TYR A 263 -8.70 -0.76 20.10
C TYR A 263 -7.43 0.06 19.81
N ARG A 264 -7.52 1.09 18.96
CA ARG A 264 -6.37 1.95 18.59
C ARG A 264 -6.77 3.43 18.52
N PRO A 265 -6.94 4.10 19.67
CA PRO A 265 -7.57 5.44 19.76
C PRO A 265 -6.77 6.55 19.09
N GLN A 266 -5.47 6.35 18.87
CA GLN A 266 -4.63 7.27 18.09
C GLN A 266 -4.97 7.26 16.58
N ARG A 267 -5.76 6.28 16.10
CA ARG A 267 -6.20 6.19 14.71
C ARG A 267 -7.60 6.76 14.53
N LEU A 268 -7.68 7.91 13.84
CA LEU A 268 -8.93 8.64 13.63
C LEU A 268 -9.87 8.00 12.60
N GLU A 269 -9.38 7.14 11.70
CA GLU A 269 -10.14 6.66 10.54
C GLU A 269 -11.47 6.02 10.94
N ALA A 270 -11.44 5.09 11.89
CA ALA A 270 -12.65 4.45 12.39
C ALA A 270 -13.65 5.46 12.99
N LEU A 271 -13.18 6.40 13.81
CA LEU A 271 -14.05 7.41 14.42
C LEU A 271 -14.62 8.38 13.37
N TYR A 272 -13.84 8.71 12.34
CA TYR A 272 -14.29 9.49 11.20
C TYR A 272 -15.48 8.85 10.49
N TYR A 273 -15.40 7.57 10.14
CA TYR A 273 -16.52 6.88 9.49
C TYR A 273 -17.74 6.79 10.40
N ALA A 274 -17.57 6.61 11.72
CA ALA A 274 -18.69 6.65 12.68
C ALA A 274 -19.37 8.03 12.73
N VAL A 275 -18.60 9.12 12.78
CA VAL A 275 -19.13 10.50 12.79
C VAL A 275 -19.82 10.82 11.47
N LYS A 276 -19.23 10.42 10.34
CA LYS A 276 -19.83 10.58 9.01
C LYS A 276 -21.19 9.89 8.91
N LEU A 277 -21.30 8.64 9.39
CA LEU A 277 -22.60 7.94 9.42
C LEU A 277 -23.62 8.65 10.30
N CYS A 278 -23.19 9.18 11.45
CA CYS A 278 -24.06 9.99 12.29
C CYS A 278 -24.58 11.23 11.54
N ARG A 279 -23.72 11.94 10.78
CA ARG A 279 -24.14 13.07 9.94
C ARG A 279 -25.16 12.63 8.89
N GLU A 280 -24.86 11.59 8.13
CA GLU A 280 -25.69 11.14 7.00
C GLU A 280 -27.09 10.70 7.43
N HIS A 281 -27.20 10.15 8.64
CA HIS A 281 -28.46 9.72 9.24
C HIS A 281 -29.05 10.73 10.24
N GLN A 282 -28.53 11.96 10.28
CA GLN A 282 -29.04 13.06 11.12
C GLN A 282 -28.92 12.83 12.64
N TYR A 283 -28.09 11.89 13.08
CA TYR A 283 -27.72 11.68 14.49
C TYR A 283 -26.63 12.66 14.93
N TYR A 284 -26.81 13.96 14.65
CA TYR A 284 -25.79 14.99 14.82
C TYR A 284 -25.26 15.10 16.26
N SER A 285 -26.13 15.00 17.25
CA SER A 285 -25.74 15.03 18.67
C SER A 285 -24.86 13.84 19.05
N LEU A 286 -25.16 12.65 18.52
CA LEU A 286 -24.33 11.45 18.72
C LEU A 286 -22.98 11.59 18.01
N GLY A 287 -22.97 12.04 16.75
CA GLY A 287 -21.74 12.30 16.00
C GLY A 287 -20.83 13.28 16.74
N CYS A 288 -21.40 14.35 17.32
CA CYS A 288 -20.66 15.24 18.20
C CYS A 288 -20.11 14.52 19.43
N GLN A 289 -20.93 13.74 20.14
CA GLN A 289 -20.49 13.04 21.36
C GLN A 289 -19.36 12.05 21.09
N LEU A 290 -19.40 11.33 19.96
CA LEU A 290 -18.36 10.41 19.55
C LEU A 290 -17.05 11.13 19.17
N GLY A 291 -17.15 12.19 18.36
CA GLY A 291 -15.98 12.80 17.74
C GLY A 291 -15.33 13.96 18.52
N TRP A 292 -16.04 14.58 19.47
CA TRP A 292 -15.63 15.88 20.01
C TRP A 292 -14.23 15.86 20.60
N GLU A 293 -13.93 14.93 21.51
CA GLU A 293 -12.63 14.89 22.20
C GLU A 293 -11.47 14.55 21.27
N ALA A 294 -11.71 13.88 20.14
CA ALA A 294 -10.70 13.50 19.17
C ALA A 294 -10.40 14.60 18.11
N ARG A 295 -11.07 15.77 18.18
CA ARG A 295 -10.97 16.83 17.15
C ARG A 295 -9.58 17.43 16.95
N HIS A 296 -8.67 17.23 17.91
CA HIS A 296 -7.29 17.69 17.84
C HIS A 296 -6.28 16.54 17.80
N THR A 297 -6.72 15.31 17.52
CA THR A 297 -5.81 14.17 17.41
C THR A 297 -4.84 14.40 16.25
N PRO A 298 -3.52 14.36 16.48
CA PRO A 298 -2.54 14.54 15.43
C PRO A 298 -2.53 13.33 14.48
N MET A 299 -1.88 13.48 13.33
CA MET A 299 -1.66 12.37 12.40
C MET A 299 -0.91 11.24 13.11
N SER A 300 -1.41 10.01 12.95
CA SER A 300 -0.80 8.83 13.54
C SER A 300 0.60 8.58 12.98
N GLU A 301 1.50 8.09 13.84
CA GLU A 301 2.84 7.60 13.47
C GLU A 301 2.83 6.15 12.96
N ASP A 302 1.66 5.49 12.98
CA ASP A 302 1.45 4.18 12.35
C ASP A 302 1.84 4.22 10.86
N ILE A 303 2.22 3.06 10.33
CA ILE A 303 2.68 2.92 8.94
C ILE A 303 1.64 2.24 8.05
N LEU A 304 0.75 1.43 8.62
CA LEU A 304 -0.18 0.62 7.84
C LEU A 304 -1.45 1.41 7.46
N PHE A 305 -1.53 1.79 6.18
CA PHE A 305 -2.72 2.35 5.52
C PHE A 305 -3.33 3.56 6.25
N VAL A 306 -2.49 4.54 6.63
CA VAL A 306 -2.95 5.79 7.25
C VAL A 306 -3.62 6.69 6.21
N GLU A 307 -4.88 7.05 6.45
CA GLU A 307 -5.68 7.90 5.56
C GLU A 307 -5.42 9.39 5.86
N LYS A 308 -4.39 9.97 5.25
CA LYS A 308 -3.94 11.37 5.53
C LYS A 308 -5.07 12.40 5.47
N GLY A 309 -6.01 12.27 4.54
CA GLY A 309 -7.15 13.18 4.39
C GLY A 309 -8.02 13.28 5.65
N VAL A 310 -8.14 12.19 6.40
CA VAL A 310 -8.93 12.12 7.65
C VAL A 310 -8.39 13.12 8.67
N TYR A 311 -7.08 13.13 8.85
CA TYR A 311 -6.38 13.99 9.81
C TYR A 311 -6.24 15.43 9.31
N GLN A 312 -6.09 15.60 7.99
CA GLN A 312 -5.83 16.90 7.40
C GLN A 312 -7.05 17.81 7.37
N TRP A 313 -8.24 17.26 7.11
CA TRP A 313 -9.46 18.07 6.99
C TRP A 313 -10.77 17.29 7.15
N GLN A 314 -10.85 16.04 6.72
CA GLN A 314 -12.16 15.34 6.59
C GLN A 314 -12.84 15.10 7.95
N PHE A 315 -12.08 14.71 8.98
CA PHE A 315 -12.66 14.46 10.30
C PHE A 315 -13.27 15.72 10.92
N VAL A 316 -12.51 16.81 10.88
CA VAL A 316 -12.95 18.10 11.43
C VAL A 316 -14.13 18.67 10.64
N ASP A 317 -14.16 18.48 9.32
CA ASP A 317 -15.29 18.88 8.47
C ASP A 317 -16.58 18.15 8.87
N GLU A 318 -16.56 16.82 8.92
CA GLU A 318 -17.69 15.99 9.34
C GLU A 318 -18.20 16.36 10.74
N LEU A 319 -17.26 16.56 11.69
CA LEU A 319 -17.58 16.98 13.05
C LEU A 319 -18.18 18.39 13.10
N SER A 320 -17.70 19.32 12.27
CA SER A 320 -18.22 20.70 12.22
C SER A 320 -19.69 20.74 11.78
N ILE A 321 -20.06 19.90 10.81
CA ILE A 321 -21.45 19.80 10.34
C ILE A 321 -22.33 19.23 11.45
N CYS A 322 -21.88 18.16 12.11
CA CYS A 322 -22.59 17.63 13.27
C CYS A 322 -22.78 18.70 14.35
N ALA A 323 -21.76 19.52 14.62
CA ALA A 323 -21.81 20.56 15.64
C ALA A 323 -22.80 21.68 15.31
N ILE A 324 -22.92 22.09 14.04
CA ILE A 324 -23.93 23.05 13.58
C ILE A 324 -25.33 22.55 13.96
N TYR A 325 -25.67 21.32 13.55
CA TYR A 325 -27.00 20.77 13.73
C TYR A 325 -27.28 20.24 15.13
N ALA A 326 -26.24 20.04 15.96
CA ALA A 326 -26.35 19.78 17.40
C ALA A 326 -26.40 21.07 18.25
N HIS A 327 -26.69 22.21 17.62
CA HIS A 327 -26.80 23.53 18.27
C HIS A 327 -25.51 24.05 18.93
N LYS A 328 -24.34 23.57 18.50
CA LYS A 328 -23.00 24.05 18.92
C LYS A 328 -22.38 24.98 17.88
N LYS A 329 -23.17 25.90 17.35
CA LYS A 329 -22.85 26.77 16.20
C LYS A 329 -21.54 27.56 16.35
N ALA A 330 -21.29 28.17 17.52
CA ALA A 330 -20.07 28.94 17.76
C ALA A 330 -18.80 28.07 17.62
N ALA A 331 -18.80 26.90 18.25
CA ALA A 331 -17.68 25.96 18.17
C ALA A 331 -17.53 25.36 16.77
N ALA A 332 -18.64 25.12 16.05
CA ALA A 332 -18.58 24.71 14.65
C ALA A 332 -17.92 25.77 13.77
N ALA A 333 -18.23 27.06 13.98
CA ALA A 333 -17.64 28.16 13.24
C ALA A 333 -16.11 28.25 13.46
N GLU A 334 -15.63 27.95 14.66
CA GLU A 334 -14.19 27.86 14.96
C GLU A 334 -13.51 26.74 14.17
N LEU A 335 -14.09 25.53 14.17
CA LEU A 335 -13.56 24.40 13.40
C LEU A 335 -13.52 24.70 11.89
N ILE A 336 -14.57 25.31 11.34
CA ILE A 336 -14.62 25.66 9.92
C ILE A 336 -13.60 26.76 9.58
N HIS A 337 -13.37 27.71 10.49
CA HIS A 337 -12.33 28.71 10.31
C HIS A 337 -10.94 28.07 10.22
N GLN A 338 -10.63 27.13 11.12
CA GLN A 338 -9.37 26.38 11.09
C GLN A 338 -9.19 25.62 9.77
N LEU A 339 -10.25 24.98 9.27
CA LEU A 339 -10.23 24.33 7.96
C LEU A 339 -9.97 25.30 6.82
N LEU A 340 -10.53 26.52 6.86
CA LEU A 340 -10.29 27.53 5.83
C LEU A 340 -8.88 28.12 5.89
N GLU A 341 -8.25 28.17 7.07
CA GLU A 341 -6.87 28.65 7.23
C GLU A 341 -5.83 27.57 6.86
N SER A 342 -6.19 26.29 6.99
CA SER A 342 -5.27 25.20 6.71
C SER A 342 -4.90 25.11 5.22
N PRO A 343 -3.60 25.04 4.88
CA PRO A 343 -3.16 24.78 3.50
C PRO A 343 -3.42 23.32 3.07
N LEU A 344 -3.72 22.43 4.02
CA LEU A 344 -3.99 21.01 3.78
C LEU A 344 -5.45 20.75 3.37
N THR A 345 -6.33 21.74 3.55
CA THR A 345 -7.71 21.68 3.08
C THR A 345 -7.77 21.88 1.57
N PRO A 346 -8.39 20.95 0.81
CA PRO A 346 -8.45 21.06 -0.64
C PRO A 346 -9.14 22.34 -1.12
N ALA A 347 -8.55 23.01 -2.12
CA ALA A 347 -9.04 24.30 -2.62
C ALA A 347 -10.50 24.23 -3.12
N TYR A 348 -10.91 23.11 -3.70
CA TYR A 348 -12.26 22.91 -4.23
C TYR A 348 -13.33 22.79 -3.12
N GLU A 349 -12.95 22.53 -1.86
CA GLU A 349 -13.87 22.46 -0.72
C GLU A 349 -14.14 23.83 -0.08
N ARG A 350 -13.27 24.83 -0.33
CA ARG A 350 -13.34 26.15 0.30
C ARG A 350 -14.67 26.88 0.11
N PRO A 351 -15.31 26.88 -1.08
CA PRO A 351 -16.61 27.53 -1.26
C PRO A 351 -17.71 26.89 -0.38
N ARG A 352 -17.73 25.56 -0.26
CA ARG A 352 -18.69 24.84 0.61
C ARG A 352 -18.44 25.18 2.08
N LEU A 353 -17.18 25.18 2.51
CA LEU A 353 -16.81 25.53 3.88
C LEU A 353 -17.18 26.99 4.25
N GLN A 354 -17.03 27.94 3.33
CA GLN A 354 -17.46 29.33 3.53
C GLN A 354 -18.99 29.46 3.69
N ALA A 355 -19.76 28.69 2.93
CA ALA A 355 -21.20 28.62 3.09
C ALA A 355 -21.58 28.04 4.47
N ASN A 356 -20.93 26.95 4.89
CA ASN A 356 -21.13 26.36 6.21
C ASN A 356 -20.78 27.33 7.35
N LEU A 357 -19.67 28.08 7.22
CA LEU A 357 -19.27 29.10 8.20
C LEU A 357 -20.33 30.21 8.32
N SER A 358 -20.86 30.66 7.20
CA SER A 358 -21.91 31.69 7.17
C SER A 358 -23.17 31.21 7.87
N PHE A 359 -23.58 29.96 7.61
CA PHE A 359 -24.73 29.33 8.26
C PHE A 359 -24.51 29.09 9.76
N ALA A 360 -23.29 28.75 10.18
CA ALA A 360 -22.93 28.61 11.59
C ALA A 360 -22.99 29.95 12.34
N ARG A 361 -22.76 31.08 11.67
CA ARG A 361 -22.77 32.42 12.26
C ARG A 361 -24.13 33.12 12.26
N SER A 362 -25.08 32.67 11.43
CA SER A 362 -26.49 33.07 11.49
C SER A 362 -27.23 32.36 12.61
#